data_AF-G0NAQ9-F1
#
_entry.id   AF-G0NAQ9-F1
#
_cell.length_a   1.000
_cell.length_b   1.000
_cell.length_c   1.000
_cell.angle_alpha   90.00
_cell.angle_beta   90.00
_cell.angle_gamma   90.00
#
_symmetry.space_group_name_H-M   'P 1'
#
loop_
_entity.id
_entity.type
_entity.pdbx_description
1 polymer ?
#
loop_
_entity_poly.entity_id
_entity_poly.type
_entity_poly.pdbx_seq_one_letter_code
_entity_poly.pdbx_strand_id
1 'polypeptide(L)'
;MWKSLSFLAWFTISTVLCAKPTIPRNIVQEHIKKHANFSVDPCDDFYAHVCPRGVENDFMQSLIEMRNTMVEEYKESHPKQNWNEFSFVKTGNLGYAVEMFILSDRLESLCSHNETLLTLFLQHVSGRSNDHPESFVETSNCKKKIETLKALDGVRSTFEGARALLKSASDASVANLQLRKIDKKLRSLFNKLKLAVSKQLKKTPWVIKNKALNIYSEALQNITFTTFYDFHNTAQNAIKAFDKARKECWKSLKDKFVKEDVTALCEVIAVGEGVKEFKKPSEKIFNQDKQEIIGDTLQQWNSNDYGSVGFSLAHEIMHALVFDDVDKLEDAGNPLIPLWTKDAGCVEEQTRKTCKTFPTLISTDTTCDSKITFEEDAADLAAYRVVWDVYQKAYIRKTVVPNYESLDNKQLFFYGAAVVFCQQNGMDLKEYHKETHSNNYQRVNSLMSQMDQFADAFKCKPTDRMIKNKARHCEFYGSEAKE
;
A
#
# COMPACT_ATOMS: atom_id res chain seq x y z
N MET A 1 20.13 2.97 0.08
CA MET A 1 18.92 3.57 0.70
C MET A 1 17.81 2.53 0.66
N TRP A 2 16.87 2.52 1.62
CA TRP A 2 15.85 1.47 1.72
C TRP A 2 14.56 1.88 0.99
N LYS A 3 14.09 1.08 0.03
CA LYS A 3 12.85 1.30 -0.75
C LYS A 3 11.60 1.01 0.11
N SER A 4 10.47 1.65 -0.21
CA SER A 4 9.09 1.31 0.24
C SER A 4 8.14 1.26 -0.96
N LEU A 5 7.02 0.53 -0.89
CA LEU A 5 6.14 0.19 -2.03
C LEU A 5 4.65 0.56 -1.86
N SER A 6 3.97 0.97 -2.94
CA SER A 6 2.49 1.07 -3.04
C SER A 6 1.90 1.28 -4.45
N PHE A 7 0.60 0.92 -4.62
CA PHE A 7 -0.23 1.02 -5.85
C PHE A 7 -1.71 1.44 -5.56
N LEU A 8 -2.60 1.55 -6.58
CA LEU A 8 -3.90 2.29 -6.61
C LEU A 8 -4.97 1.60 -7.54
N ALA A 9 -6.31 1.82 -7.53
CA ALA A 9 -7.31 2.42 -6.60
C ALA A 9 -8.79 2.31 -7.16
N TRP A 10 -9.84 2.55 -6.32
CA TRP A 10 -11.29 2.80 -6.64
C TRP A 10 -12.18 1.58 -7.11
N PHE A 11 -13.53 1.45 -6.94
CA PHE A 11 -14.61 2.28 -6.32
C PHE A 11 -15.96 1.53 -5.96
N THR A 12 -16.69 2.05 -4.96
CA THR A 12 -18.18 2.04 -4.69
C THR A 12 -19.09 0.83 -4.33
N ILE A 13 -19.60 0.86 -3.06
CA ILE A 13 -21.02 0.79 -2.56
C ILE A 13 -21.83 -0.55 -2.51
N SER A 14 -22.17 -1.05 -1.30
CA SER A 14 -23.54 -1.03 -0.69
C SER A 14 -23.78 -1.83 0.63
N THR A 15 -24.30 -1.12 1.66
CA THR A 15 -25.28 -1.48 2.71
C THR A 15 -25.35 -2.83 3.49
N VAL A 16 -25.21 -2.68 4.82
CA VAL A 16 -26.09 -3.20 5.92
C VAL A 16 -26.04 -4.69 6.33
N LEU A 17 -25.55 -4.96 7.54
CA LEU A 17 -26.35 -5.48 8.67
C LEU A 17 -25.55 -5.47 9.99
N CYS A 18 -26.21 -5.19 11.12
CA CYS A 18 -25.57 -5.14 12.44
C CYS A 18 -25.00 -6.49 12.92
N ALA A 19 -23.72 -6.72 12.64
CA ALA A 19 -22.85 -7.56 13.45
C ALA A 19 -21.69 -6.69 13.95
N LYS A 20 -21.10 -7.01 15.11
CA LYS A 20 -19.82 -6.35 15.49
C LYS A 20 -18.80 -6.71 14.41
N PRO A 21 -18.00 -5.76 13.87
CA PRO A 21 -17.07 -6.05 12.80
C PRO A 21 -15.98 -7.03 13.26
N THR A 22 -16.23 -8.32 13.03
CA THR A 22 -15.25 -9.38 13.22
C THR A 22 -14.65 -9.71 11.87
N ILE A 23 -13.40 -9.26 11.67
CA ILE A 23 -12.57 -9.64 10.53
C ILE A 23 -12.67 -11.16 10.34
N PRO A 24 -13.10 -11.65 9.16
CA PRO A 24 -13.30 -13.07 8.93
C PRO A 24 -11.99 -13.81 9.19
N ARG A 25 -12.06 -14.90 9.95
CA ARG A 25 -10.84 -15.64 10.34
C ARG A 25 -10.09 -16.20 9.13
N ASN A 26 -10.79 -16.39 8.00
CA ASN A 26 -10.34 -17.14 6.84
C ASN A 26 -10.65 -16.39 5.50
N ILE A 27 -10.29 -15.11 5.38
CA ILE A 27 -10.66 -14.27 4.21
C ILE A 27 -10.30 -14.93 2.86
N VAL A 28 -9.09 -15.51 2.74
CA VAL A 28 -8.67 -16.26 1.54
C VAL A 28 -9.64 -17.41 1.21
N GLN A 29 -10.05 -18.21 2.19
CA GLN A 29 -10.94 -19.35 1.92
C GLN A 29 -12.31 -18.89 1.41
N GLU A 30 -12.86 -17.81 1.97
CA GLU A 30 -14.14 -17.27 1.50
C GLU A 30 -14.01 -16.61 0.12
N HIS A 31 -12.89 -15.94 -0.17
CA HIS A 31 -12.60 -15.44 -1.51
C HIS A 31 -12.50 -16.57 -2.53
N ILE A 32 -11.71 -17.62 -2.25
CA ILE A 32 -11.57 -18.80 -3.13
C ILE A 32 -12.91 -19.50 -3.37
N LYS A 33 -13.71 -19.75 -2.32
CA LYS A 33 -15.06 -20.35 -2.47
C LYS A 33 -15.99 -19.53 -3.38
N LYS A 34 -15.86 -18.20 -3.36
CA LYS A 34 -16.73 -17.27 -4.10
C LYS A 34 -16.24 -16.98 -5.52
N HIS A 35 -14.93 -17.00 -5.76
CA HIS A 35 -14.31 -16.45 -6.97
C HIS A 35 -13.45 -17.43 -7.78
N ALA A 36 -12.93 -18.53 -7.20
CA ALA A 36 -12.06 -19.43 -7.95
C ALA A 36 -12.83 -20.26 -8.99
N ASN A 37 -12.24 -20.44 -10.18
CA ASN A 37 -12.80 -21.22 -11.28
C ASN A 37 -12.28 -22.66 -11.28
N PHE A 38 -12.98 -23.52 -10.57
CA PHE A 38 -12.71 -24.96 -10.50
C PHE A 38 -12.90 -25.73 -11.83
N SER A 39 -13.30 -25.08 -12.93
CA SER A 39 -13.26 -25.69 -14.27
C SER A 39 -11.89 -25.62 -14.95
N VAL A 40 -10.97 -24.78 -14.43
CA VAL A 40 -9.56 -24.74 -14.84
C VAL A 40 -8.76 -25.63 -13.89
N ASP A 41 -7.94 -26.52 -14.44
CA ASP A 41 -7.02 -27.34 -13.64
C ASP A 41 -5.87 -26.43 -13.10
N PRO A 42 -5.63 -26.38 -11.77
CA PRO A 42 -4.55 -25.59 -11.19
C PRO A 42 -3.16 -25.98 -11.71
N CYS A 43 -2.98 -27.20 -12.22
CA CYS A 43 -1.74 -27.68 -12.84
C CYS A 43 -1.57 -27.25 -14.30
N ASP A 44 -2.65 -26.79 -14.96
CA ASP A 44 -2.59 -26.21 -16.31
C ASP A 44 -2.48 -24.68 -16.29
N ASP A 45 -3.22 -24.00 -15.41
CA ASP A 45 -3.13 -22.54 -15.24
C ASP A 45 -3.64 -22.08 -13.87
N PHE A 46 -2.72 -21.84 -12.92
CA PHE A 46 -3.09 -21.53 -11.55
C PHE A 46 -3.69 -20.13 -11.41
N TYR A 47 -3.16 -19.13 -12.13
CA TYR A 47 -3.77 -17.80 -12.11
C TYR A 47 -5.20 -17.83 -12.67
N ALA A 48 -5.45 -18.48 -13.81
CA ALA A 48 -6.79 -18.56 -14.38
C ALA A 48 -7.77 -19.36 -13.49
N HIS A 49 -7.25 -20.30 -12.69
CA HIS A 49 -8.00 -21.00 -11.66
C HIS A 49 -8.34 -20.11 -10.45
N VAL A 50 -7.41 -19.30 -9.94
CA VAL A 50 -7.63 -18.45 -8.75
C VAL A 50 -8.35 -17.13 -9.09
N CYS A 51 -8.03 -16.54 -10.23
CA CYS A 51 -8.40 -15.19 -10.66
C CYS A 51 -9.08 -15.21 -12.04
N PRO A 52 -10.28 -15.80 -12.19
CA PRO A 52 -10.92 -15.95 -13.49
C PRO A 52 -11.39 -14.63 -14.11
N ARG A 53 -11.55 -14.63 -15.44
CA ARG A 53 -12.09 -13.48 -16.18
C ARG A 53 -13.48 -13.11 -15.66
N GLY A 54 -13.71 -11.81 -15.45
CA GLY A 54 -15.00 -11.27 -15.01
C GLY A 54 -15.18 -11.06 -13.50
N VAL A 55 -14.16 -11.32 -12.66
CA VAL A 55 -14.18 -10.88 -11.26
C VAL A 55 -13.95 -9.36 -11.21
N GLU A 56 -14.97 -8.59 -10.84
CA GLU A 56 -14.91 -7.12 -10.74
C GLU A 56 -14.13 -6.63 -9.51
N ASN A 57 -14.37 -7.24 -8.34
CA ASN A 57 -13.65 -6.91 -7.10
C ASN A 57 -12.55 -7.94 -6.84
N ASP A 58 -11.30 -7.52 -6.93
CA ASP A 58 -10.17 -8.33 -6.49
C ASP A 58 -10.12 -8.50 -4.95
N PHE A 59 -9.17 -9.32 -4.50
CA PHE A 59 -8.97 -9.63 -3.09
C PHE A 59 -8.60 -8.40 -2.26
N MET A 60 -7.79 -7.49 -2.82
CA MET A 60 -7.33 -6.27 -2.14
C MET A 60 -8.48 -5.26 -2.00
N GLN A 61 -9.25 -5.05 -3.07
CA GLN A 61 -10.46 -4.23 -3.06
C GLN A 61 -11.49 -4.74 -2.03
N SER A 62 -11.65 -6.06 -1.90
CA SER A 62 -12.50 -6.68 -0.88
C SER A 62 -12.04 -6.37 0.56
N LEU A 63 -10.72 -6.23 0.78
CA LEU A 63 -10.14 -5.88 2.08
C LEU A 63 -10.30 -4.37 2.38
N ILE A 64 -10.20 -3.51 1.35
CA ILE A 64 -10.45 -2.06 1.42
C ILE A 64 -11.87 -1.81 1.90
N GLU A 65 -12.83 -2.46 1.24
CA GLU A 65 -14.26 -2.36 1.54
C GLU A 65 -14.57 -2.86 2.95
N MET A 66 -13.99 -3.99 3.36
CA MET A 66 -14.13 -4.52 4.72
C MET A 66 -13.64 -3.53 5.77
N ARG A 67 -12.40 -3.03 5.65
CA ARG A 67 -11.86 -2.03 6.60
C ARG A 67 -12.71 -0.76 6.63
N ASN A 68 -13.12 -0.24 5.48
CA ASN A 68 -13.97 0.95 5.41
C ASN A 68 -15.29 0.73 6.15
N THR A 69 -15.90 -0.44 5.99
CA THR A 69 -17.11 -0.85 6.72
C THR A 69 -16.87 -0.87 8.22
N MET A 70 -15.78 -1.50 8.69
CA MET A 70 -15.41 -1.50 10.11
C MET A 70 -15.21 -0.10 10.69
N VAL A 71 -14.65 0.82 9.90
CA VAL A 71 -14.41 2.21 10.31
C VAL A 71 -15.72 2.97 10.45
N GLU A 72 -16.61 2.90 9.45
CA GLU A 72 -17.91 3.59 9.52
C GLU A 72 -18.81 3.02 10.63
N GLU A 73 -18.91 1.69 10.78
CA GLU A 73 -19.64 1.06 11.89
C GLU A 73 -19.12 1.48 13.28
N TYR A 74 -17.80 1.66 13.42
CA TYR A 74 -17.22 2.18 14.66
C TYR A 74 -17.64 3.63 14.91
N LYS A 75 -17.63 4.48 13.88
CA LYS A 75 -18.03 5.89 14.00
C LYS A 75 -19.51 6.02 14.35
N GLU A 76 -20.38 5.27 13.68
CA GLU A 76 -21.82 5.23 13.93
C GLU A 76 -22.14 4.80 15.37
N SER A 77 -21.42 3.81 15.90
CA SER A 77 -21.57 3.34 17.28
C SER A 77 -20.95 4.26 18.33
N HIS A 78 -20.17 5.28 17.94
CA HIS A 78 -19.52 6.23 18.85
C HIS A 78 -19.82 7.72 18.49
N PRO A 79 -21.10 8.13 18.38
CA PRO A 79 -21.49 9.44 17.85
C PRO A 79 -21.12 10.65 18.73
N LYS A 80 -20.62 10.41 19.95
CA LYS A 80 -20.10 11.48 20.85
C LYS A 80 -18.74 12.00 20.40
N GLN A 81 -18.07 11.30 19.50
CA GLN A 81 -16.83 11.73 18.85
C GLN A 81 -17.23 12.31 17.48
N ASN A 82 -16.68 13.46 17.11
CA ASN A 82 -17.09 14.24 15.93
C ASN A 82 -16.53 13.64 14.61
N TRP A 83 -16.81 12.37 14.35
CA TRP A 83 -16.25 11.62 13.23
C TRP A 83 -16.73 12.12 11.86
N ASN A 84 -17.92 12.73 11.80
CA ASN A 84 -18.52 13.27 10.58
C ASN A 84 -17.93 14.64 10.16
N GLU A 85 -16.94 15.15 10.91
CA GLU A 85 -16.26 16.41 10.62
C GLU A 85 -15.72 16.48 9.18
N PHE A 86 -15.14 15.39 8.66
CA PHE A 86 -14.57 15.32 7.31
C PHE A 86 -15.43 14.50 6.33
N SER A 87 -16.73 14.36 6.61
CA SER A 87 -17.68 13.65 5.73
C SER A 87 -17.76 14.30 4.34
N PHE A 88 -17.98 13.48 3.30
CA PHE A 88 -18.03 13.92 1.91
C PHE A 88 -19.02 15.07 1.69
N VAL A 89 -20.24 14.95 2.23
CA VAL A 89 -21.30 15.98 2.14
C VAL A 89 -20.85 17.30 2.78
N LYS A 90 -20.24 17.26 3.98
CA LYS A 90 -19.75 18.47 4.64
C LYS A 90 -18.58 19.10 3.88
N THR A 91 -17.70 18.28 3.34
CA THR A 91 -16.56 18.72 2.51
C THR A 91 -17.02 19.43 1.23
N GLY A 92 -17.97 18.87 0.48
CA GLY A 92 -18.52 19.53 -0.72
C GLY A 92 -19.26 20.84 -0.42
N ASN A 93 -20.08 20.86 0.64
CA ASN A 93 -20.79 22.08 1.06
C ASN A 93 -19.82 23.20 1.48
N LEU A 94 -18.74 22.86 2.20
CA LEU A 94 -17.70 23.83 2.56
C LEU A 94 -16.87 24.25 1.34
N GLY A 95 -16.57 23.34 0.40
CA GLY A 95 -15.85 23.66 -0.84
C GLY A 95 -16.56 24.72 -1.66
N TYR A 96 -17.88 24.58 -1.82
CA TYR A 96 -18.72 25.60 -2.47
C TYR A 96 -18.74 26.93 -1.68
N ALA A 97 -18.81 26.89 -0.34
CA ALA A 97 -18.76 28.10 0.48
C ALA A 97 -17.42 28.87 0.35
N VAL A 98 -16.30 28.15 0.25
CA VAL A 98 -14.96 28.73 0.03
C VAL A 98 -14.85 29.37 -1.35
N GLU A 99 -15.33 28.69 -2.38
CA GLU A 99 -15.41 29.18 -3.76
C GLU A 99 -16.23 30.48 -3.84
N MET A 100 -17.44 30.48 -3.27
CA MET A 100 -18.30 31.67 -3.23
C MET A 100 -17.72 32.82 -2.38
N PHE A 101 -16.96 32.52 -1.32
CA PHE A 101 -16.29 33.55 -0.51
C PHE A 101 -15.20 34.28 -1.31
N ILE A 102 -14.40 33.56 -2.10
CA ILE A 102 -13.32 34.11 -2.93
C ILE A 102 -13.85 34.99 -4.06
N LEU A 103 -14.96 34.59 -4.69
CA LEU A 103 -15.62 35.36 -5.73
C LEU A 103 -16.31 36.63 -5.22
N SER A 104 -16.48 36.77 -3.89
CA SER A 104 -17.11 37.93 -3.27
C SER A 104 -16.14 39.09 -3.02
N ASP A 105 -16.67 40.30 -2.85
CA ASP A 105 -15.88 41.48 -2.46
C ASP A 105 -15.57 41.54 -0.95
N ARG A 106 -15.95 40.50 -0.20
CA ARG A 106 -15.75 40.43 1.26
C ARG A 106 -14.28 40.21 1.65
N LEU A 107 -13.43 39.79 0.70
CA LEU A 107 -11.98 39.69 0.89
C LEU A 107 -11.33 41.05 1.26
N GLU A 108 -11.86 42.17 0.77
CA GLU A 108 -11.37 43.52 1.11
C GLU A 108 -11.65 43.88 2.57
N SER A 109 -12.84 43.49 3.05
CA SER A 109 -13.25 43.63 4.45
C SER A 109 -12.40 42.73 5.36
N LEU A 110 -12.10 41.50 4.92
CA LEU A 110 -11.17 40.61 5.63
C LEU A 110 -9.78 41.23 5.75
N CYS A 111 -9.20 41.74 4.66
CA CYS A 111 -7.85 42.30 4.71
C CYS A 111 -7.75 43.54 5.59
N SER A 112 -8.74 44.43 5.49
CA SER A 112 -8.82 45.63 6.34
C SER A 112 -8.98 45.31 7.83
N HIS A 113 -9.56 44.14 8.16
CA HIS A 113 -9.69 43.69 9.53
C HIS A 113 -8.44 42.94 10.04
N ASN A 114 -7.89 42.02 9.23
CA ASN A 114 -6.79 41.16 9.59
C ASN A 114 -6.08 40.59 8.35
N GLU A 115 -5.08 41.31 7.85
CA GLU A 115 -4.24 40.89 6.72
C GLU A 115 -3.52 39.54 6.95
N THR A 116 -3.16 39.21 8.20
CA THR A 116 -2.54 37.92 8.54
C THR A 116 -3.46 36.75 8.24
N LEU A 117 -4.77 36.88 8.54
CA LEU A 117 -5.76 35.84 8.21
C LEU A 117 -6.00 35.71 6.70
N LEU A 118 -5.99 36.82 5.94
CA LEU A 118 -6.00 36.75 4.47
C LEU A 118 -4.75 36.03 3.93
N THR A 119 -3.58 36.33 4.51
CA THR A 119 -2.30 35.74 4.11
C THR A 119 -2.29 34.22 4.37
N LEU A 120 -2.73 33.78 5.54
CA LEU A 120 -2.89 32.34 5.87
C LEU A 120 -3.93 31.66 4.97
N PHE A 121 -5.05 32.31 4.68
CA PHE A 121 -6.06 31.78 3.77
C PHE A 121 -5.48 31.56 2.37
N LEU A 122 -4.80 32.56 1.80
CA LEU A 122 -4.11 32.48 0.51
C LEU A 122 -3.05 31.37 0.48
N GLN A 123 -2.20 31.25 1.50
CA GLN A 123 -1.21 30.17 1.62
C GLN A 123 -1.86 28.78 1.55
N HIS A 124 -3.01 28.59 2.21
CA HIS A 124 -3.67 27.29 2.28
C HIS A 124 -4.54 26.94 1.07
N VAL A 125 -5.11 27.92 0.35
CA VAL A 125 -5.87 27.66 -0.90
C VAL A 125 -5.02 27.56 -2.17
N SER A 126 -3.85 28.20 -2.22
CA SER A 126 -2.97 28.16 -3.40
C SER A 126 -2.41 26.76 -3.67
N GLY A 127 -2.39 25.90 -2.65
CA GLY A 127 -1.56 24.70 -2.66
C GLY A 127 -0.07 25.04 -2.74
N ARG A 128 0.78 24.01 -2.86
CA ARG A 128 2.17 24.23 -3.32
C ARG A 128 2.19 24.23 -4.85
N SER A 129 1.73 25.31 -5.47
CA SER A 129 2.22 25.63 -6.81
C SER A 129 3.68 26.10 -6.67
N ASN A 130 4.57 25.64 -7.54
CA ASN A 130 5.95 26.12 -7.58
C ASN A 130 6.04 27.56 -8.13
N ASP A 131 4.93 28.13 -8.59
CA ASP A 131 4.85 29.46 -9.18
C ASP A 131 4.89 30.59 -8.14
N HIS A 132 4.48 30.33 -6.89
CA HIS A 132 4.37 31.35 -5.82
C HIS A 132 5.03 30.87 -4.52
N PRO A 133 6.35 31.06 -4.33
CA PRO A 133 7.02 30.73 -3.07
C PRO A 133 6.43 31.52 -1.89
N GLU A 134 6.52 30.95 -0.67
CA GLU A 134 5.95 31.54 0.57
C GLU A 134 6.34 33.03 0.76
N SER A 135 7.55 33.40 0.33
CA SER A 135 8.09 34.77 0.35
C SER A 135 7.33 35.80 -0.51
N PHE A 136 6.63 35.38 -1.57
CA PHE A 136 5.80 36.27 -2.42
C PHE A 136 4.46 36.60 -1.74
N VAL A 137 3.90 35.63 -1.02
CA VAL A 137 2.64 35.78 -0.29
C VAL A 137 2.83 36.64 0.96
N GLU A 138 3.99 36.55 1.62
CA GLU A 138 4.30 37.36 2.82
C GLU A 138 4.61 38.84 2.50
N THR A 139 5.16 39.15 1.32
CA THR A 139 5.61 40.51 0.95
C THR A 139 4.62 41.32 0.12
N SER A 140 3.48 40.75 -0.26
CA SER A 140 2.44 41.41 -1.05
C SER A 140 1.45 42.19 -0.18
N ASN A 141 0.88 43.28 -0.72
CA ASN A 141 -0.16 44.05 -0.05
C ASN A 141 -1.56 43.41 -0.23
N CYS A 142 -2.53 43.86 0.57
CA CYS A 142 -3.94 43.42 0.49
C CYS A 142 -4.48 43.29 -0.94
N LYS A 143 -4.35 44.34 -1.76
CA LYS A 143 -4.90 44.35 -3.12
C LYS A 143 -4.30 43.21 -3.96
N LYS A 144 -2.98 43.06 -3.95
CA LYS A 144 -2.29 42.02 -4.72
C LYS A 144 -2.64 40.60 -4.22
N LYS A 145 -2.80 40.41 -2.89
CA LYS A 145 -3.26 39.14 -2.32
C LYS A 145 -4.66 38.76 -2.79
N ILE A 146 -5.57 39.73 -2.90
CA ILE A 146 -6.94 39.54 -3.39
C ILE A 146 -6.95 39.26 -4.90
N GLU A 147 -6.13 39.98 -5.68
CA GLU A 147 -5.95 39.72 -7.11
C GLU A 147 -5.43 38.30 -7.36
N THR A 148 -4.43 37.84 -6.59
CA THR A 148 -3.95 36.45 -6.64
C THR A 148 -5.08 35.47 -6.27
N LEU A 149 -5.79 35.67 -5.15
CA LEU A 149 -6.91 34.79 -4.75
C LEU A 149 -7.99 34.66 -5.82
N LYS A 150 -8.40 35.77 -6.45
CA LYS A 150 -9.41 35.77 -7.52
C LYS A 150 -8.90 35.18 -8.84
N ALA A 151 -7.58 34.98 -8.99
CA ALA A 151 -6.94 34.37 -10.16
C ALA A 151 -6.52 32.90 -9.95
N LEU A 152 -6.76 32.32 -8.77
CA LEU A 152 -6.46 30.90 -8.51
C LEU A 152 -7.57 29.99 -9.09
N ASP A 153 -7.19 29.19 -10.08
CA ASP A 153 -8.03 28.09 -10.55
C ASP A 153 -8.01 26.90 -9.57
N GLY A 154 -9.08 26.12 -9.56
CA GLY A 154 -9.12 24.83 -8.85
C GLY A 154 -9.12 24.88 -7.32
N VAL A 155 -9.22 26.07 -6.69
CA VAL A 155 -9.21 26.25 -5.22
C VAL A 155 -10.11 25.27 -4.48
N ARG A 156 -11.34 25.07 -4.99
CA ARG A 156 -12.29 24.12 -4.41
C ARG A 156 -11.73 22.70 -4.37
N SER A 157 -11.12 22.22 -5.46
CA SER A 157 -10.47 20.90 -5.53
C SER A 157 -9.29 20.81 -4.56
N THR A 158 -8.45 21.85 -4.49
CA THR A 158 -7.34 21.93 -3.53
C THR A 158 -7.82 21.81 -2.08
N PHE A 159 -8.89 22.52 -1.72
CA PHE A 159 -9.48 22.46 -0.38
C PHE A 159 -10.18 21.12 -0.09
N GLU A 160 -10.97 20.59 -1.03
CA GLU A 160 -11.63 19.29 -0.88
C GLU A 160 -10.60 18.15 -0.74
N GLY A 161 -9.51 18.19 -1.52
CA GLY A 161 -8.38 17.27 -1.38
C GLY A 161 -7.64 17.41 -0.04
N ALA A 162 -7.40 18.63 0.42
CA ALA A 162 -6.81 18.87 1.75
C ALA A 162 -7.71 18.35 2.89
N ARG A 163 -9.04 18.43 2.75
CA ARG A 163 -9.99 17.81 3.67
C ARG A 163 -9.99 16.28 3.59
N ALA A 164 -9.84 15.72 2.39
CA ALA A 164 -9.73 14.27 2.21
C ALA A 164 -8.51 13.70 2.95
N LEU A 165 -7.37 14.40 2.97
CA LEU A 165 -6.20 14.00 3.77
C LEU A 165 -6.52 13.91 5.28
N LEU A 166 -7.27 14.86 5.83
CA LEU A 166 -7.70 14.84 7.23
C LEU A 166 -8.77 13.77 7.49
N LYS A 167 -9.62 13.45 6.51
CA LYS A 167 -10.51 12.28 6.55
C LYS A 167 -9.68 10.99 6.68
N SER A 168 -8.71 10.75 5.79
CA SER A 168 -7.84 9.58 5.86
C SER A 168 -7.11 9.47 7.20
N ALA A 169 -6.62 10.58 7.76
CA ALA A 169 -6.00 10.59 9.09
C ALA A 169 -6.97 10.21 10.23
N SER A 170 -8.22 10.67 10.15
CA SER A 170 -9.30 10.32 11.09
C SER A 170 -9.67 8.83 10.98
N ASP A 171 -9.83 8.34 9.76
CA ASP A 171 -10.22 6.96 9.44
C ASP A 171 -9.12 5.97 9.84
N ALA A 172 -7.86 6.27 9.53
CA ALA A 172 -6.69 5.53 10.01
C ALA A 172 -6.61 5.48 11.54
N SER A 173 -6.98 6.57 12.23
CA SER A 173 -7.03 6.58 13.70
C SER A 173 -8.11 5.63 14.25
N VAL A 174 -9.26 5.54 13.60
CA VAL A 174 -10.33 4.58 13.94
C VAL A 174 -9.92 3.14 13.61
N ALA A 175 -9.40 2.90 12.41
CA ALA A 175 -8.90 1.60 11.98
C ALA A 175 -7.86 1.06 12.96
N ASN A 176 -6.90 1.90 13.39
CA ASN A 176 -5.90 1.54 14.40
C ASN A 176 -6.52 1.03 15.72
N LEU A 177 -7.60 1.66 16.21
CA LEU A 177 -8.28 1.20 17.44
C LEU A 177 -8.84 -0.22 17.29
N GLN A 178 -9.38 -0.56 16.12
CA GLN A 178 -9.90 -1.90 15.82
C GLN A 178 -8.78 -2.92 15.53
N LEU A 179 -7.76 -2.50 14.77
CA LEU A 179 -6.71 -3.36 14.22
C LEU A 179 -5.50 -3.56 15.16
N ARG A 180 -5.46 -2.91 16.33
CA ARG A 180 -4.33 -3.01 17.30
C ARG A 180 -3.91 -4.44 17.67
N LYS A 181 -4.84 -5.41 17.64
CA LYS A 181 -4.51 -6.84 17.88
C LYS A 181 -3.82 -7.50 16.68
N ILE A 182 -4.12 -7.04 15.46
CA ILE A 182 -3.51 -7.51 14.22
C ILE A 182 -2.13 -6.88 14.04
N ASP A 183 -1.96 -5.58 14.28
CA ASP A 183 -0.64 -4.90 14.27
C ASP A 183 0.43 -5.69 15.06
N LYS A 184 0.12 -6.05 16.31
CA LYS A 184 1.02 -6.85 17.16
C LYS A 184 1.40 -8.20 16.54
N LYS A 185 0.48 -8.85 15.84
CA LYS A 185 0.73 -10.12 15.16
C LYS A 185 1.50 -9.91 13.86
N LEU A 186 1.22 -8.87 13.09
CA LEU A 186 1.97 -8.50 11.88
C LEU A 186 3.44 -8.21 12.22
N ARG A 187 3.71 -7.42 13.26
CA ARG A 187 5.08 -7.20 13.76
C ARG A 187 5.77 -8.49 14.22
N SER A 188 5.03 -9.42 14.81
CA SER A 188 5.55 -10.75 15.16
C SER A 188 5.86 -11.60 13.93
N LEU A 189 5.03 -11.52 12.87
CA LEU A 189 5.25 -12.19 11.59
C LEU A 189 6.48 -11.61 10.87
N PHE A 190 6.54 -10.29 10.70
CA PHE A 190 7.67 -9.58 10.09
C PHE A 190 9.01 -9.94 10.75
N ASN A 191 9.07 -9.96 12.09
CA ASN A 191 10.27 -10.40 12.80
C ASN A 191 10.62 -11.88 12.60
N LYS A 192 9.63 -12.77 12.45
CA LYS A 192 9.88 -14.19 12.09
C LYS A 192 10.41 -14.33 10.67
N LEU A 193 9.91 -13.53 9.73
CA LEU A 193 10.40 -13.49 8.35
C LEU A 193 11.86 -13.01 8.31
N LYS A 194 12.18 -11.89 8.96
CA LYS A 194 13.57 -11.42 9.13
C LYS A 194 14.48 -12.52 9.74
N LEU A 195 14.03 -13.23 10.77
CA LEU A 195 14.80 -14.34 11.34
C LEU A 195 14.97 -15.53 10.37
N ALA A 196 13.98 -15.80 9.51
CA ALA A 196 14.07 -16.84 8.49
C ALA A 196 15.05 -16.47 7.36
N VAL A 197 14.99 -15.23 6.87
CA VAL A 197 15.97 -14.70 5.89
C VAL A 197 17.39 -14.75 6.47
N SER A 198 17.60 -14.27 7.70
CA SER A 198 18.89 -14.36 8.40
C SER A 198 19.40 -15.81 8.51
N LYS A 199 18.50 -16.77 8.71
CA LYS A 199 18.85 -18.20 8.77
C LYS A 199 19.26 -18.78 7.41
N GLN A 200 18.67 -18.30 6.30
CA GLN A 200 19.10 -18.71 4.96
C GLN A 200 20.45 -18.06 4.59
N LEU A 201 20.62 -16.76 4.82
CA LEU A 201 21.89 -16.04 4.61
C LEU A 201 23.08 -16.72 5.33
N LYS A 202 22.86 -17.26 6.54
CA LYS A 202 23.88 -18.02 7.31
C LYS A 202 24.27 -19.36 6.70
N LYS A 203 23.50 -19.87 5.74
CA LYS A 203 23.74 -21.14 5.02
C LYS A 203 24.20 -20.95 3.59
N THR A 204 23.89 -19.81 2.97
CA THR A 204 24.26 -19.48 1.59
C THR A 204 25.78 -19.55 1.41
N PRO A 205 26.31 -20.50 0.60
CA PRO A 205 27.75 -20.69 0.42
C PRO A 205 28.44 -19.41 -0.06
N TRP A 206 27.81 -18.70 -1.00
CA TRP A 206 28.27 -17.42 -1.52
C TRP A 206 28.43 -16.35 -0.42
N VAL A 207 27.45 -16.22 0.51
CA VAL A 207 27.49 -15.22 1.60
C VAL A 207 28.64 -15.51 2.57
N ILE A 208 28.89 -16.80 2.85
CA ILE A 208 29.98 -17.26 3.72
C ILE A 208 31.33 -16.95 3.05
N LYS A 209 31.50 -17.33 1.78
CA LYS A 209 32.74 -17.13 1.00
C LYS A 209 33.13 -15.66 0.88
N ASN A 210 32.16 -14.78 0.61
CA ASN A 210 32.39 -13.35 0.46
C ASN A 210 32.38 -12.58 1.80
N LYS A 211 32.27 -13.28 2.95
CA LYS A 211 32.19 -12.68 4.30
C LYS A 211 31.06 -11.65 4.46
N ALA A 212 30.04 -11.72 3.61
CA ALA A 212 28.99 -10.71 3.49
C ALA A 212 27.93 -10.77 4.62
N LEU A 213 27.94 -11.83 5.43
CA LEU A 213 26.92 -12.11 6.44
C LEU A 213 26.65 -10.94 7.41
N ASN A 214 27.68 -10.23 7.85
CA ASN A 214 27.51 -9.12 8.79
C ASN A 214 26.77 -7.94 8.13
N ILE A 215 27.17 -7.58 6.92
CA ILE A 215 26.58 -6.47 6.14
C ILE A 215 25.11 -6.80 5.81
N TYR A 216 24.84 -8.03 5.35
CA TYR A 216 23.47 -8.52 5.14
C TYR A 216 22.64 -8.63 6.43
N SER A 217 23.26 -8.88 7.59
CA SER A 217 22.56 -8.93 8.87
C SER A 217 22.22 -7.53 9.41
N GLU A 218 23.11 -6.56 9.21
CA GLU A 218 22.89 -5.14 9.53
C GLU A 218 21.80 -4.55 8.63
N ALA A 219 21.92 -4.78 7.32
CA ALA A 219 20.90 -4.46 6.31
C ALA A 219 19.50 -4.93 6.75
N LEU A 220 19.40 -6.23 7.02
CA LEU A 220 18.17 -6.86 7.46
C LEU A 220 17.66 -6.32 8.80
N GLN A 221 18.53 -5.96 9.74
CA GLN A 221 18.14 -5.33 11.00
C GLN A 221 17.51 -3.95 10.77
N ASN A 222 18.10 -3.14 9.89
CA ASN A 222 17.69 -1.77 9.60
C ASN A 222 16.34 -1.64 8.87
N ILE A 223 15.82 -2.71 8.25
CA ILE A 223 14.47 -2.71 7.66
C ILE A 223 13.40 -2.46 8.75
N THR A 224 12.73 -1.31 8.66
CA THR A 224 11.59 -0.93 9.50
C THR A 224 10.28 -1.49 8.96
N PHE A 225 9.29 -1.69 9.83
CA PHE A 225 7.92 -2.00 9.42
C PHE A 225 6.97 -1.02 10.11
N THR A 226 6.42 -0.12 9.31
CA THR A 226 5.51 0.96 9.70
C THR A 226 4.07 0.57 9.45
N THR A 227 3.16 1.00 10.32
CA THR A 227 1.72 0.73 10.20
C THR A 227 0.89 1.93 10.68
N PHE A 228 -0.43 1.95 10.47
CA PHE A 228 -1.32 2.99 11.03
C PHE A 228 -1.14 3.21 12.55
N TYR A 229 -0.63 2.22 13.30
CA TYR A 229 -0.34 2.37 14.72
C TYR A 229 0.76 3.43 14.98
N ASP A 230 1.81 3.45 14.15
CA ASP A 230 2.92 4.40 14.27
C ASP A 230 2.47 5.81 13.89
N PHE A 231 1.52 5.91 12.96
CA PHE A 231 0.93 7.15 12.47
C PHE A 231 -0.14 7.76 13.38
N HIS A 232 -0.63 7.00 14.36
CA HIS A 232 -1.71 7.44 15.25
C HIS A 232 -1.42 8.80 15.89
N ASN A 233 -0.18 9.03 16.36
CA ASN A 233 0.21 10.31 16.95
C ASN A 233 0.20 11.45 15.92
N THR A 234 0.70 11.22 14.71
CA THR A 234 0.70 12.20 13.61
C THR A 234 -0.72 12.60 13.22
N ALA A 235 -1.61 11.62 13.07
CA ALA A 235 -3.03 11.86 12.80
C ALA A 235 -3.71 12.62 13.96
N GLN A 236 -3.51 12.20 15.21
CA GLN A 236 -4.08 12.89 16.37
C GLN A 236 -3.55 14.33 16.52
N ASN A 237 -2.28 14.59 16.20
CA ASN A 237 -1.73 15.94 16.22
C ASN A 237 -2.35 16.80 15.11
N ALA A 238 -2.51 16.27 13.90
CA ALA A 238 -3.19 16.95 12.79
C ALA A 238 -4.63 17.37 13.15
N ILE A 239 -5.42 16.45 13.73
CA ILE A 239 -6.79 16.76 14.17
C ILE A 239 -6.79 17.81 15.30
N LYS A 240 -5.86 17.75 16.25
CA LYS A 240 -5.71 18.78 17.31
C LYS A 240 -5.32 20.14 16.75
N ALA A 241 -4.43 20.19 15.75
CA ALA A 241 -4.02 21.42 15.08
C ALA A 241 -5.21 22.06 14.33
N PHE A 242 -5.96 21.26 13.58
CA PHE A 242 -7.22 21.66 12.95
C PHE A 242 -8.21 22.25 13.97
N ASP A 243 -8.52 21.52 15.04
CA ASP A 243 -9.50 21.96 16.03
C ASP A 243 -9.06 23.22 16.80
N LYS A 244 -7.75 23.37 17.04
CA LYS A 244 -7.17 24.58 17.65
C LYS A 244 -7.31 25.79 16.72
N ALA A 245 -6.78 25.69 15.50
CA ALA A 245 -6.80 26.77 14.52
C ALA A 245 -8.22 27.22 14.19
N ARG A 246 -9.17 26.27 14.07
CA ARG A 246 -10.60 26.57 13.88
C ARG A 246 -11.18 27.40 15.02
N LYS A 247 -10.93 27.01 16.28
CA LYS A 247 -11.44 27.72 17.47
C LYS A 247 -10.83 29.12 17.60
N GLU A 248 -9.54 29.25 17.32
CA GLU A 248 -8.81 30.53 17.38
C GLU A 248 -9.29 31.50 16.30
N CYS A 249 -9.40 31.05 15.04
CA CYS A 249 -9.97 31.84 13.95
C CYS A 249 -11.43 32.24 14.23
N TRP A 250 -12.28 31.29 14.64
CA TRP A 250 -13.69 31.56 14.93
C TRP A 250 -13.84 32.63 16.03
N LYS A 251 -13.05 32.52 17.10
CA LYS A 251 -13.02 33.51 18.19
C LYS A 251 -12.65 34.91 17.70
N SER A 252 -11.78 35.03 16.70
CA SER A 252 -11.35 36.31 16.13
C SER A 252 -12.42 37.00 15.27
N LEU A 253 -13.31 36.23 14.61
CA LEU A 253 -14.15 36.75 13.52
C LEU A 253 -15.66 36.67 13.75
N LYS A 254 -16.13 35.82 14.68
CA LYS A 254 -17.57 35.53 14.90
C LYS A 254 -18.46 36.76 15.17
N ASP A 255 -17.89 37.83 15.71
CA ASP A 255 -18.59 39.07 16.06
C ASP A 255 -18.31 40.22 15.05
N LYS A 256 -17.69 39.89 13.90
CA LYS A 256 -17.21 40.84 12.88
C LYS A 256 -17.67 40.52 11.46
N PHE A 257 -17.91 39.25 11.15
CA PHE A 257 -18.35 38.77 9.83
C PHE A 257 -19.60 37.90 9.98
N VAL A 258 -20.34 37.72 8.89
CA VAL A 258 -21.48 36.77 8.88
C VAL A 258 -20.97 35.34 9.03
N LYS A 259 -21.80 34.48 9.63
CA LYS A 259 -21.43 33.13 10.06
C LYS A 259 -20.87 32.27 8.92
N GLU A 260 -21.39 32.46 7.71
CA GLU A 260 -21.04 31.73 6.50
C GLU A 260 -19.59 32.04 6.09
N ASP A 261 -19.20 33.31 6.10
CA ASP A 261 -17.83 33.76 5.80
C ASP A 261 -16.84 33.25 6.85
N VAL A 262 -17.19 33.38 8.14
CA VAL A 262 -16.38 32.87 9.25
C VAL A 262 -16.18 31.36 9.11
N THR A 263 -17.22 30.63 8.69
CA THR A 263 -17.14 29.18 8.46
C THR A 263 -16.19 28.85 7.32
N ALA A 264 -16.34 29.47 6.14
CA ALA A 264 -15.50 29.20 4.97
C ALA A 264 -14.02 29.51 5.24
N LEU A 265 -13.74 30.71 5.76
CA LEU A 265 -12.39 31.19 6.07
C LEU A 265 -11.71 30.35 7.17
N CYS A 266 -12.41 30.09 8.28
CA CYS A 266 -11.79 29.36 9.39
C CYS A 266 -11.66 27.86 9.12
N GLU A 267 -12.52 27.25 8.29
CA GLU A 267 -12.31 25.86 7.85
C GLU A 267 -11.10 25.76 6.90
N VAL A 268 -10.86 26.70 5.99
CA VAL A 268 -9.62 26.72 5.17
C VAL A 268 -8.37 26.79 6.05
N ILE A 269 -8.31 27.74 6.97
CA ILE A 269 -7.14 27.92 7.85
C ILE A 269 -6.95 26.69 8.75
N ALA A 270 -8.04 26.13 9.28
CA ALA A 270 -7.98 24.93 10.12
C ALA A 270 -7.51 23.68 9.35
N VAL A 271 -8.05 23.45 8.14
CA VAL A 271 -7.64 22.34 7.27
C VAL A 271 -6.16 22.49 6.91
N GLY A 272 -5.74 23.71 6.56
CA GLY A 272 -4.35 24.05 6.26
C GLY A 272 -3.38 23.73 7.40
N GLU A 273 -3.62 24.23 8.60
CA GLU A 273 -2.77 23.94 9.77
C GLU A 273 -2.82 22.45 10.18
N GLY A 274 -3.97 21.79 10.03
CA GLY A 274 -4.09 20.35 10.21
C GLY A 274 -3.21 19.56 9.22
N VAL A 275 -3.28 19.90 7.93
CA VAL A 275 -2.46 19.28 6.87
C VAL A 275 -0.97 19.60 7.01
N LYS A 276 -0.62 20.80 7.49
CA LYS A 276 0.76 21.22 7.78
C LYS A 276 1.36 20.40 8.91
N GLU A 277 0.64 20.26 10.03
CA GLU A 277 1.03 19.36 11.13
C GLU A 277 1.15 17.92 10.64
N PHE A 278 0.16 17.44 9.88
CA PHE A 278 0.15 16.11 9.30
C PHE A 278 1.35 15.87 8.39
N LYS A 279 1.78 16.86 7.61
CA LYS A 279 2.92 16.77 6.66
C LYS A 279 4.30 16.87 7.32
N LYS A 280 4.45 17.27 8.58
CA LYS A 280 5.76 17.36 9.27
C LYS A 280 6.59 16.06 9.18
N PRO A 281 7.91 16.13 8.93
CA PRO A 281 8.79 14.97 8.99
C PRO A 281 8.71 14.25 10.35
N SER A 282 8.92 12.94 10.34
CA SER A 282 8.96 12.11 11.55
C SER A 282 10.20 11.23 11.49
N GLU A 283 11.01 11.23 12.55
CA GLU A 283 12.25 10.43 12.62
C GLU A 283 12.01 8.91 12.52
N LYS A 284 10.76 8.45 12.66
CA LYS A 284 10.38 7.02 12.70
C LYS A 284 9.60 6.55 11.48
N ILE A 285 9.30 7.45 10.54
CA ILE A 285 8.38 7.22 9.42
C ILE A 285 8.97 7.91 8.19
N PHE A 286 9.29 7.15 7.16
CA PHE A 286 9.75 7.72 5.90
C PHE A 286 8.63 8.48 5.19
N ASN A 287 8.99 9.47 4.37
CA ASN A 287 8.00 10.28 3.66
C ASN A 287 7.21 9.48 2.61
N GLN A 288 7.76 8.36 2.11
CA GLN A 288 7.06 7.44 1.20
C GLN A 288 6.02 6.61 1.97
N ASP A 289 6.41 5.83 3.01
CA ASP A 289 5.49 5.15 3.96
C ASP A 289 4.29 6.03 4.34
N LYS A 290 4.56 7.34 4.47
CA LYS A 290 3.57 8.35 4.80
C LYS A 290 2.60 8.67 3.68
N GLN A 291 3.02 8.84 2.43
CA GLN A 291 2.07 8.95 1.31
C GLN A 291 1.30 7.65 1.11
N GLU A 292 1.91 6.49 1.39
CA GLU A 292 1.31 5.16 1.27
C GLU A 292 0.21 4.92 2.31
N ILE A 293 0.48 5.25 3.58
CA ILE A 293 -0.52 5.24 4.65
C ILE A 293 -1.58 6.33 4.46
N ILE A 294 -1.27 7.44 3.81
CA ILE A 294 -2.27 8.43 3.37
C ILE A 294 -3.15 7.88 2.24
N GLY A 295 -2.55 7.12 1.31
CA GLY A 295 -3.20 6.35 0.25
C GLY A 295 -3.89 5.07 0.73
N ASP A 296 -3.82 4.77 2.03
CA ASP A 296 -4.63 3.78 2.74
C ASP A 296 -4.30 2.30 2.39
N THR A 297 -3.03 2.01 2.04
CA THR A 297 -2.59 0.68 1.55
C THR A 297 -2.13 -0.33 2.63
N LEU A 298 -1.59 0.11 3.77
CA LEU A 298 -0.69 -0.75 4.60
C LEU A 298 -1.28 -1.64 5.73
N GLN A 299 -2.58 -1.64 6.06
CA GLN A 299 -3.14 -2.56 7.10
C GLN A 299 -4.39 -3.34 6.67
N GLN A 300 -4.24 -4.19 5.66
CA GLN A 300 -5.37 -4.90 5.05
C GLN A 300 -5.24 -6.43 5.12
N TRP A 301 -4.48 -6.92 6.11
CA TRP A 301 -3.87 -8.24 6.03
C TRP A 301 -4.10 -9.06 7.32
N ASN A 302 -4.73 -10.22 7.20
CA ASN A 302 -4.96 -11.11 8.34
C ASN A 302 -3.66 -11.80 8.74
N SER A 303 -2.99 -11.34 9.80
CA SER A 303 -1.70 -11.87 10.31
C SER A 303 -1.56 -13.40 10.53
N ASN A 304 -2.64 -14.19 10.48
CA ASN A 304 -2.56 -15.65 10.47
C ASN A 304 -2.33 -16.22 9.06
N ASP A 305 -2.56 -15.45 8.00
CA ASP A 305 -2.41 -15.85 6.61
C ASP A 305 -0.98 -15.56 6.13
N TYR A 306 -0.17 -16.61 6.02
CA TYR A 306 1.21 -16.47 5.55
C TYR A 306 1.28 -16.50 4.02
N GLY A 307 0.30 -17.11 3.34
CA GLY A 307 0.29 -17.20 1.89
C GLY A 307 0.19 -15.82 1.27
N SER A 308 -0.77 -15.01 1.74
CA SER A 308 -0.91 -13.61 1.30
C SER A 308 0.05 -12.71 2.08
N VAL A 309 -0.19 -12.52 3.40
CA VAL A 309 0.52 -11.48 4.18
C VAL A 309 2.00 -11.79 4.35
N GLY A 310 2.32 -13.07 4.57
CA GLY A 310 3.70 -13.50 4.77
C GLY A 310 4.53 -13.29 3.50
N PHE A 311 3.95 -13.61 2.33
CA PHE A 311 4.54 -13.37 1.02
C PHE A 311 4.86 -11.91 0.81
N SER A 312 3.88 -11.00 0.85
CA SER A 312 4.13 -9.57 0.61
C SER A 312 5.10 -8.97 1.64
N LEU A 313 4.98 -9.30 2.94
CA LEU A 313 5.97 -8.83 3.92
C LEU A 313 7.39 -9.36 3.67
N ALA A 314 7.53 -10.54 3.06
CA ALA A 314 8.85 -11.06 2.69
C ALA A 314 9.36 -10.46 1.37
N HIS A 315 8.47 -10.11 0.43
CA HIS A 315 8.79 -9.37 -0.80
C HIS A 315 9.52 -8.07 -0.47
N GLU A 316 8.91 -7.24 0.40
CA GLU A 316 9.54 -6.02 0.93
C GLU A 316 10.90 -6.27 1.59
N ILE A 317 11.03 -7.39 2.33
CA ILE A 317 12.29 -7.76 2.97
C ILE A 317 13.34 -8.18 1.93
N MET A 318 12.95 -8.68 0.76
CA MET A 318 13.89 -9.07 -0.29
C MET A 318 14.40 -7.88 -1.11
N HIS A 319 13.64 -6.81 -1.33
CA HIS A 319 14.15 -5.56 -1.93
C HIS A 319 15.34 -4.95 -1.17
N ALA A 320 15.48 -5.24 0.12
CA ALA A 320 16.65 -4.86 0.90
C ALA A 320 17.93 -5.65 0.56
N LEU A 321 17.83 -6.70 -0.27
CA LEU A 321 18.82 -7.77 -0.43
C LEU A 321 19.02 -8.25 -1.88
N VAL A 322 18.07 -7.97 -2.79
CA VAL A 322 18.14 -8.16 -4.24
C VAL A 322 18.46 -6.81 -4.91
N PHE A 323 19.22 -6.82 -6.02
CA PHE A 323 19.62 -5.60 -6.72
C PHE A 323 19.71 -5.83 -8.23
N ASP A 324 19.23 -4.90 -9.04
CA ASP A 324 19.28 -4.99 -10.51
C ASP A 324 20.52 -4.27 -11.11
N ASP A 325 20.49 -3.96 -12.40
CA ASP A 325 21.53 -3.15 -13.06
C ASP A 325 21.31 -1.62 -12.91
N VAL A 326 20.09 -1.17 -12.62
CA VAL A 326 19.78 0.25 -12.35
C VAL A 326 20.24 0.64 -10.94
N ASP A 327 19.98 -0.19 -9.93
CA ASP A 327 20.46 -0.03 -8.55
C ASP A 327 21.98 0.16 -8.50
N LYS A 328 22.73 -0.60 -9.32
CA LYS A 328 24.19 -0.50 -9.44
C LYS A 328 24.67 0.88 -9.91
N LEU A 329 23.84 1.59 -10.67
CA LEU A 329 24.13 2.92 -11.20
C LEU A 329 23.61 4.02 -10.26
N GLU A 330 22.42 3.85 -9.66
CA GLU A 330 21.76 4.87 -8.85
C GLU A 330 22.17 4.87 -7.38
N ASP A 331 22.46 3.72 -6.77
CA ASP A 331 22.92 3.59 -5.37
C ASP A 331 24.30 2.92 -5.28
N ALA A 332 25.23 3.34 -6.14
CA ALA A 332 26.62 2.83 -6.21
C ALA A 332 27.41 2.92 -4.88
N GLY A 333 26.91 3.63 -3.87
CA GLY A 333 27.45 3.67 -2.51
C GLY A 333 26.96 2.54 -1.58
N ASN A 334 25.98 1.74 -2.00
CA ASN A 334 25.41 0.66 -1.20
C ASN A 334 26.40 -0.53 -1.09
N PRO A 335 26.87 -0.88 0.12
CA PRO A 335 27.87 -1.93 0.30
C PRO A 335 27.35 -3.35 -0.02
N LEU A 336 26.03 -3.53 -0.20
CA LEU A 336 25.41 -4.79 -0.58
C LEU A 336 25.46 -5.06 -2.08
N ILE A 337 25.53 -4.01 -2.91
CA ILE A 337 25.46 -4.16 -4.38
C ILE A 337 26.68 -4.93 -4.95
N PRO A 338 27.94 -4.65 -4.56
CA PRO A 338 29.09 -5.48 -4.94
C PRO A 338 29.03 -6.91 -4.39
N LEU A 339 28.10 -7.14 -3.44
CA LEU A 339 27.86 -8.39 -2.73
C LEU A 339 26.57 -9.08 -3.22
N TRP A 340 25.99 -8.67 -4.35
CA TRP A 340 24.86 -9.40 -4.93
C TRP A 340 25.31 -10.63 -5.74
N THR A 341 24.44 -11.64 -5.83
CA THR A 341 24.80 -12.92 -6.47
C THR A 341 25.01 -12.78 -7.98
N LYS A 342 25.96 -13.56 -8.52
CA LYS A 342 26.34 -13.51 -9.94
C LYS A 342 25.58 -14.50 -10.82
N ASP A 343 25.03 -15.58 -10.28
CA ASP A 343 24.16 -16.54 -11.02
C ASP A 343 22.66 -16.21 -10.86
N ALA A 344 22.30 -14.91 -10.84
CA ALA A 344 20.90 -14.49 -10.79
C ALA A 344 20.13 -14.71 -12.11
N GLY A 345 20.82 -15.06 -13.19
CA GLY A 345 20.23 -15.26 -14.53
C GLY A 345 19.13 -16.33 -14.60
N CYS A 346 18.99 -17.17 -13.57
CA CYS A 346 17.85 -18.07 -13.43
C CYS A 346 16.49 -17.36 -13.38
N VAL A 347 16.44 -16.10 -12.92
CA VAL A 347 15.22 -15.28 -12.96
C VAL A 347 14.89 -14.88 -14.38
N GLU A 348 15.83 -14.25 -15.11
CA GLU A 348 15.60 -13.90 -16.51
C GLU A 348 15.21 -15.10 -17.38
N GLU A 349 15.81 -16.27 -17.14
CA GLU A 349 15.42 -17.53 -17.76
C GLU A 349 13.98 -17.95 -17.39
N GLN A 350 13.60 -17.86 -16.12
CA GLN A 350 12.26 -18.23 -15.64
C GLN A 350 11.17 -17.25 -16.12
N THR A 351 11.42 -15.94 -16.11
CA THR A 351 10.49 -14.91 -16.59
C THR A 351 10.21 -15.12 -18.08
N ARG A 352 11.25 -15.20 -18.93
CA ARG A 352 11.09 -15.46 -20.37
C ARG A 352 10.42 -16.81 -20.67
N LYS A 353 10.71 -17.84 -19.88
CA LYS A 353 10.04 -19.15 -19.98
C LYS A 353 8.56 -19.05 -19.62
N THR A 354 8.22 -18.27 -18.59
CA THR A 354 6.83 -18.01 -18.16
C THR A 354 6.07 -17.23 -19.21
N CYS A 355 6.65 -16.14 -19.74
CA CYS A 355 6.11 -15.40 -20.88
C CYS A 355 5.76 -16.30 -22.07
N LYS A 356 6.65 -17.23 -22.44
CA LYS A 356 6.41 -18.17 -23.54
C LYS A 356 5.34 -19.23 -23.22
N THR A 357 5.24 -19.68 -21.97
CA THR A 357 4.30 -20.75 -21.59
C THR A 357 2.91 -20.19 -21.26
N PHE A 358 2.86 -18.96 -20.75
CA PHE A 358 1.70 -18.20 -20.30
C PHE A 358 1.69 -16.80 -20.96
N PRO A 359 1.49 -16.72 -22.29
CA PRO A 359 1.40 -15.45 -22.99
C PRO A 359 0.11 -14.71 -22.62
N THR A 360 0.20 -13.40 -22.37
CA THR A 360 -0.97 -12.52 -22.26
C THR A 360 -1.58 -12.28 -23.65
N LEU A 361 -2.87 -11.94 -23.73
CA LEU A 361 -3.55 -11.72 -25.03
C LEU A 361 -2.95 -10.58 -25.86
N ILE A 362 -2.14 -9.71 -25.26
CA ILE A 362 -1.55 -8.54 -25.89
C ILE A 362 -0.02 -8.54 -25.75
N SER A 363 0.57 -9.72 -25.57
CA SER A 363 2.02 -9.88 -25.49
C SER A 363 2.68 -9.45 -26.80
N THR A 364 3.44 -8.37 -26.72
CA THR A 364 4.49 -8.02 -27.69
C THR A 364 5.85 -8.36 -27.06
N ASP A 365 6.93 -8.36 -27.86
CA ASP A 365 8.30 -8.61 -27.35
C ASP A 365 8.75 -7.65 -26.22
N THR A 366 7.95 -6.61 -25.94
CA THR A 366 8.19 -5.52 -25.00
C THR A 366 7.38 -5.60 -23.70
N THR A 367 6.46 -6.56 -23.56
CA THR A 367 5.65 -6.79 -22.33
C THR A 367 6.16 -8.01 -21.54
N CYS A 368 7.47 -8.25 -21.59
CA CYS A 368 8.16 -9.42 -21.07
C CYS A 368 9.68 -9.16 -20.99
N ASP A 369 10.07 -7.89 -20.72
CA ASP A 369 11.47 -7.52 -20.60
C ASP A 369 12.00 -7.93 -19.22
N SER A 370 12.52 -9.15 -19.16
CA SER A 370 13.01 -9.77 -17.93
C SER A 370 14.19 -9.05 -17.27
N LYS A 371 14.75 -8.00 -17.89
CA LYS A 371 15.76 -7.14 -17.27
C LYS A 371 15.12 -5.99 -16.50
N ILE A 372 14.02 -5.44 -17.01
CA ILE A 372 13.24 -4.39 -16.33
C ILE A 372 12.50 -5.01 -15.14
N THR A 373 11.96 -6.22 -15.28
CA THR A 373 11.21 -6.90 -14.21
C THR A 373 12.06 -7.66 -13.20
N PHE A 374 13.40 -7.63 -13.36
CA PHE A 374 14.32 -8.51 -12.65
C PHE A 374 14.24 -8.37 -11.12
N GLU A 375 14.20 -7.14 -10.60
CA GLU A 375 14.19 -6.89 -9.14
C GLU A 375 12.95 -7.51 -8.48
N GLU A 376 11.78 -7.24 -9.07
CA GLU A 376 10.48 -7.72 -8.60
C GLU A 376 10.36 -9.24 -8.72
N ASP A 377 10.73 -9.82 -9.88
CA ASP A 377 10.72 -11.26 -10.09
C ASP A 377 11.71 -11.99 -9.15
N ALA A 378 12.84 -11.36 -8.81
CA ALA A 378 13.81 -11.88 -7.86
C ALA A 378 13.30 -11.83 -6.42
N ALA A 379 12.70 -10.71 -6.03
CA ALA A 379 12.06 -10.52 -4.72
C ALA A 379 10.93 -11.53 -4.52
N ASP A 380 10.03 -11.70 -5.49
CA ASP A 380 8.95 -12.69 -5.55
C ASP A 380 9.49 -14.10 -5.23
N LEU A 381 10.44 -14.58 -6.04
CA LEU A 381 10.97 -15.94 -5.96
C LEU A 381 11.72 -16.22 -4.65
N ALA A 382 12.47 -15.24 -4.16
CA ALA A 382 13.18 -15.35 -2.89
C ALA A 382 12.22 -15.32 -1.69
N ALA A 383 11.27 -14.39 -1.68
CA ALA A 383 10.28 -14.22 -0.63
C ALA A 383 9.44 -15.48 -0.46
N TYR A 384 8.94 -16.02 -1.56
CA TYR A 384 8.00 -17.13 -1.54
C TYR A 384 8.56 -18.39 -0.88
N ARG A 385 9.83 -18.71 -1.18
CA ARG A 385 10.58 -19.81 -0.57
C ARG A 385 10.75 -19.62 0.95
N VAL A 386 11.15 -18.42 1.37
CA VAL A 386 11.34 -18.11 2.81
C VAL A 386 10.03 -18.21 3.59
N VAL A 387 8.93 -17.74 3.01
CA VAL A 387 7.62 -17.73 3.67
C VAL A 387 7.05 -19.14 3.74
N TRP A 388 7.19 -19.95 2.69
CA TRP A 388 6.86 -21.38 2.72
C TRP A 388 7.59 -22.08 3.87
N ASP A 389 8.88 -21.80 4.03
CA ASP A 389 9.73 -22.39 5.04
C ASP A 389 9.29 -21.98 6.47
N VAL A 390 8.74 -20.77 6.65
CA VAL A 390 8.10 -20.34 7.92
C VAL A 390 6.71 -20.98 8.10
N TYR A 391 5.90 -21.01 7.03
CA TYR A 391 4.54 -21.55 7.01
C TYR A 391 4.51 -23.02 7.42
N GLN A 392 5.34 -23.85 6.77
CA GLN A 392 5.44 -25.27 7.07
C GLN A 392 5.69 -25.54 8.55
N LYS A 393 6.52 -24.73 9.21
CA LYS A 393 6.87 -24.87 10.64
C LYS A 393 5.72 -24.41 11.56
N ALA A 394 4.93 -23.43 11.13
CA ALA A 394 3.78 -22.93 11.89
C ALA A 394 2.55 -23.85 11.79
N TYR A 395 2.32 -24.47 10.62
CA TYR A 395 1.09 -25.22 10.29
C TYR A 395 1.15 -26.73 10.55
N ILE A 396 2.20 -27.23 11.23
CA ILE A 396 2.30 -28.62 11.69
C ILE A 396 1.17 -28.98 12.68
N ARG A 397 0.62 -27.99 13.40
CA ARG A 397 -0.51 -28.19 14.30
C ARG A 397 -1.83 -28.06 13.53
N LYS A 398 -2.60 -29.16 13.47
CA LYS A 398 -3.95 -29.20 12.87
C LYS A 398 -4.81 -28.06 13.40
N THR A 399 -5.07 -27.06 12.56
CA THR A 399 -6.08 -26.04 12.80
C THR A 399 -7.30 -26.41 11.96
N VAL A 400 -8.09 -27.36 12.45
CA VAL A 400 -9.39 -27.68 11.84
C VAL A 400 -10.31 -26.51 12.15
N VAL A 401 -10.72 -25.74 11.13
CA VAL A 401 -11.73 -24.69 11.31
C VAL A 401 -13.10 -25.30 11.05
N PRO A 402 -14.04 -25.27 12.02
CA PRO A 402 -15.39 -25.78 11.80
C PRO A 402 -16.05 -25.08 10.61
N ASN A 403 -16.70 -25.86 9.73
CA ASN A 403 -17.37 -25.45 8.49
C ASN A 403 -16.44 -25.13 7.29
N TYR A 404 -15.19 -25.60 7.30
CA TYR A 404 -14.23 -25.42 6.20
C TYR A 404 -13.52 -26.73 5.86
N GLU A 405 -14.11 -27.52 4.95
CA GLU A 405 -13.52 -28.76 4.44
C GLU A 405 -13.48 -28.76 2.90
N SER A 406 -12.27 -28.83 2.34
CA SER A 406 -11.91 -29.43 1.04
C SER A 406 -10.43 -29.17 0.72
N LEU A 407 -9.95 -27.97 1.06
CA LEU A 407 -8.57 -27.52 0.84
C LEU A 407 -7.65 -27.86 2.01
N ASP A 408 -6.47 -28.42 1.72
CA ASP A 408 -5.44 -28.67 2.74
C ASP A 408 -4.58 -27.41 3.01
N ASN A 409 -3.82 -27.44 4.10
CA ASN A 409 -2.94 -26.32 4.47
C ASN A 409 -1.91 -25.96 3.39
N LYS A 410 -1.39 -26.95 2.64
CA LYS A 410 -0.43 -26.66 1.57
C LYS A 410 -1.11 -25.85 0.47
N GLN A 411 -2.27 -26.31 0.01
CA GLN A 411 -3.07 -25.62 -1.01
C GLN A 411 -3.42 -24.19 -0.57
N LEU A 412 -3.84 -23.98 0.69
CA LEU A 412 -4.17 -22.66 1.23
C LEU A 412 -3.00 -21.66 1.19
N PHE A 413 -1.76 -22.13 1.33
CA PHE A 413 -0.59 -21.27 1.14
C PHE A 413 -0.45 -20.79 -0.30
N PHE A 414 -0.55 -21.70 -1.27
CA PHE A 414 -0.46 -21.37 -2.70
C PHE A 414 -1.61 -20.46 -3.15
N TYR A 415 -2.84 -20.70 -2.67
CA TYR A 415 -3.98 -19.79 -2.89
C TYR A 415 -3.72 -18.40 -2.29
N GLY A 416 -3.26 -18.31 -1.04
CA GLY A 416 -2.97 -17.02 -0.39
C GLY A 416 -1.97 -16.19 -1.20
N ALA A 417 -0.89 -16.81 -1.68
CA ALA A 417 0.10 -16.10 -2.49
C ALA A 417 -0.39 -15.73 -3.90
N ALA A 418 -1.46 -16.35 -4.41
CA ALA A 418 -2.04 -15.99 -5.71
C ALA A 418 -3.15 -14.93 -5.62
N VAL A 419 -4.00 -14.95 -4.58
CA VAL A 419 -5.17 -14.04 -4.50
C VAL A 419 -4.79 -12.56 -4.48
N VAL A 420 -3.61 -12.23 -3.95
CA VAL A 420 -3.07 -10.85 -3.90
C VAL A 420 -2.76 -10.27 -5.28
N PHE A 421 -2.56 -11.15 -6.28
CA PHE A 421 -2.29 -10.81 -7.66
C PHE A 421 -3.54 -10.87 -8.55
N CYS A 422 -4.70 -11.26 -8.00
CA CYS A 422 -5.93 -11.20 -8.76
C CYS A 422 -6.21 -9.75 -9.17
N GLN A 423 -6.49 -9.54 -10.44
CA GLN A 423 -6.80 -8.24 -11.01
C GLN A 423 -7.83 -8.43 -12.12
N GLN A 424 -8.77 -7.49 -12.23
CA GLN A 424 -9.77 -7.52 -13.30
C GLN A 424 -9.06 -7.59 -14.67
N ASN A 425 -9.40 -8.63 -15.45
CA ASN A 425 -8.83 -8.90 -16.77
C ASN A 425 -7.29 -9.11 -16.79
N GLY A 426 -6.65 -9.53 -15.70
CA GLY A 426 -5.17 -9.63 -15.58
C GLY A 426 -4.45 -10.33 -16.75
N MET A 427 -5.00 -11.44 -17.26
CA MET A 427 -4.49 -12.18 -18.45
C MET A 427 -4.49 -11.36 -19.77
N ASP A 428 -5.27 -10.30 -19.80
CA ASP A 428 -5.62 -9.52 -20.99
C ASP A 428 -5.10 -8.06 -20.89
N LEU A 429 -4.44 -7.70 -19.77
CA LEU A 429 -3.82 -6.38 -19.58
C LEU A 429 -2.52 -6.26 -20.38
N LYS A 430 -2.32 -5.09 -21.01
CA LYS A 430 -0.99 -4.68 -21.48
C LYS A 430 -0.16 -4.22 -20.28
N GLU A 431 1.07 -4.70 -20.18
CA GLU A 431 2.08 -3.98 -19.41
C GLU A 431 2.40 -2.64 -20.09
N TYR A 432 2.64 -1.61 -19.31
CA TYR A 432 3.18 -0.36 -19.82
C TYR A 432 4.70 -0.50 -20.01
N HIS A 433 5.25 0.21 -21.01
CA HIS A 433 6.65 0.15 -21.44
C HIS A 433 7.72 0.60 -20.42
N LYS A 434 7.35 0.74 -19.14
CA LYS A 434 8.21 1.09 -17.99
C LYS A 434 7.69 0.48 -16.66
N GLU A 435 6.79 -0.51 -16.73
CA GLU A 435 6.36 -1.22 -15.52
C GLU A 435 7.52 -2.05 -14.99
N THR A 436 7.79 -1.98 -13.68
CA THR A 436 8.91 -2.71 -13.04
C THR A 436 8.50 -4.12 -12.62
N HIS A 437 7.21 -4.45 -12.68
CA HIS A 437 6.68 -5.77 -12.37
C HIS A 437 6.29 -6.53 -13.64
N SER A 438 6.59 -7.83 -13.68
CA SER A 438 5.93 -8.73 -14.62
C SER A 438 4.40 -8.72 -14.41
N ASN A 439 3.62 -9.00 -15.45
CA ASN A 439 2.17 -9.12 -15.33
C ASN A 439 1.80 -10.15 -14.25
N ASN A 440 0.83 -9.80 -13.40
CA ASN A 440 0.31 -10.62 -12.30
C ASN A 440 -0.04 -12.07 -12.70
N TYR A 441 -0.54 -12.29 -13.92
CA TYR A 441 -0.77 -13.61 -14.54
C TYR A 441 0.51 -14.46 -14.56
N GLN A 442 1.61 -13.84 -14.98
CA GLN A 442 2.90 -14.46 -15.15
C GLN A 442 3.65 -14.56 -13.82
N ARG A 443 3.58 -13.57 -12.93
CA ARG A 443 4.15 -13.65 -11.57
C ARG A 443 3.64 -14.88 -10.82
N VAL A 444 2.32 -15.05 -10.71
CA VAL A 444 1.71 -16.22 -10.06
C VAL A 444 2.17 -17.53 -10.69
N ASN A 445 2.04 -17.66 -12.02
CA ASN A 445 2.38 -18.91 -12.69
C ASN A 445 3.91 -19.19 -12.62
N SER A 446 4.77 -18.17 -12.60
CA SER A 446 6.23 -18.28 -12.34
C SER A 446 6.52 -18.81 -10.94
N LEU A 447 5.91 -18.21 -9.90
CA LEU A 447 6.02 -18.61 -8.50
C LEU A 447 5.65 -20.08 -8.28
N MET A 448 4.50 -20.51 -8.83
CA MET A 448 4.05 -21.90 -8.69
C MET A 448 4.98 -22.89 -9.41
N SER A 449 5.49 -22.52 -10.59
CA SER A 449 6.41 -23.35 -11.39
C SER A 449 7.76 -23.61 -10.69
N GLN A 450 8.19 -22.71 -9.82
CA GLN A 450 9.46 -22.80 -9.10
C GLN A 450 9.38 -23.59 -7.78
N MET A 451 8.19 -24.00 -7.36
CA MET A 451 7.94 -24.71 -6.09
C MET A 451 7.52 -26.15 -6.36
N ASP A 452 8.42 -27.12 -6.15
CA ASP A 452 8.07 -28.55 -6.28
C ASP A 452 6.95 -28.95 -5.29
N GLN A 453 6.81 -28.20 -4.20
CA GLN A 453 5.74 -28.39 -3.22
C GLN A 453 4.35 -27.92 -3.70
N PHE A 454 4.28 -27.10 -4.76
CA PHE A 454 3.03 -26.80 -5.48
C PHE A 454 2.55 -28.05 -6.20
N ALA A 455 3.45 -28.72 -6.95
CA ALA A 455 3.15 -29.97 -7.63
C ALA A 455 2.65 -31.04 -6.66
N ASP A 456 3.28 -31.15 -5.48
CA ASP A 456 2.84 -32.02 -4.39
C ASP A 456 1.44 -31.68 -3.83
N ALA A 457 1.07 -30.40 -3.78
CA ALA A 457 -0.18 -29.92 -3.19
C ALA A 457 -1.38 -30.09 -4.14
N PHE A 458 -1.16 -29.90 -5.45
CA PHE A 458 -2.21 -30.03 -6.47
C PHE A 458 -2.14 -31.34 -7.28
N LYS A 459 -1.14 -32.20 -7.01
CA LYS A 459 -0.92 -33.50 -7.67
C LYS A 459 -0.60 -33.39 -9.17
N CYS A 460 0.11 -32.34 -9.54
CA CYS A 460 0.52 -32.09 -10.91
C CYS A 460 1.50 -33.14 -11.41
N LYS A 461 1.32 -33.56 -12.67
CA LYS A 461 2.20 -34.51 -13.37
C LYS A 461 3.33 -33.74 -14.06
N PRO A 462 4.47 -34.40 -14.37
CA PRO A 462 5.56 -33.80 -15.17
C PRO A 462 5.14 -33.32 -16.56
N THR A 463 3.97 -33.76 -17.05
CA THR A 463 3.40 -33.36 -18.35
C THR A 463 2.65 -32.04 -18.33
N ASP A 464 2.28 -31.55 -17.15
CA ASP A 464 1.28 -30.48 -17.03
C ASP A 464 1.94 -29.11 -17.27
N ARG A 465 1.16 -28.14 -17.75
CA ARG A 465 1.70 -26.87 -18.26
C ARG A 465 2.48 -26.09 -17.20
N MET A 466 2.02 -26.10 -15.95
CA MET A 466 2.72 -25.48 -14.82
C MET A 466 4.09 -26.10 -14.55
N ILE A 467 4.20 -27.43 -14.60
CA ILE A 467 5.46 -28.12 -14.31
C ILE A 467 6.46 -27.95 -15.46
N LYS A 468 5.96 -27.98 -16.70
CA LYS A 468 6.75 -27.67 -17.91
C LYS A 468 7.21 -26.21 -17.98
N ASN A 469 6.69 -25.32 -17.14
CA ASN A 469 7.08 -23.91 -17.11
C ASN A 469 8.34 -23.63 -16.25
N LYS A 470 8.82 -24.59 -15.44
CA LYS A 470 10.10 -24.45 -14.75
C LYS A 470 11.26 -24.41 -15.77
N ALA A 471 12.01 -23.32 -15.83
CA ALA A 471 13.18 -23.17 -16.72
C ALA A 471 14.38 -23.95 -16.17
N ARG A 472 14.89 -23.49 -15.03
CA ARG A 472 15.78 -24.20 -14.10
C ARG A 472 15.39 -23.83 -12.68
N HIS A 473 15.79 -24.63 -11.68
CA HIS A 473 15.59 -24.25 -10.27
C HIS A 473 16.39 -22.98 -9.94
N CYS A 474 15.73 -21.99 -9.34
CA CYS A 474 16.33 -20.69 -9.02
C CYS A 474 16.33 -20.47 -7.49
N GLU A 475 17.51 -20.47 -6.86
CA GLU A 475 17.67 -20.28 -5.42
C GLU A 475 18.66 -19.16 -5.10
N PHE A 476 18.16 -18.09 -4.49
CA PHE A 476 18.94 -16.92 -4.08
C PHE A 476 19.59 -17.07 -2.70
N TYR A 477 18.87 -17.69 -1.76
CA TYR A 477 19.31 -17.85 -0.38
C TYR A 477 18.94 -19.25 0.12
N GLY A 478 19.90 -19.91 0.77
CA GLY A 478 19.76 -21.31 1.18
C GLY A 478 21.04 -22.09 0.88
N SER A 479 21.05 -23.37 1.23
CA SER A 479 22.23 -24.22 1.05
C SER A 479 22.46 -24.69 -0.40
N GLU A 480 21.48 -24.52 -1.28
CA GLU A 480 21.58 -24.90 -2.71
C GLU A 480 21.76 -23.67 -3.63
N ALA A 481 21.68 -22.46 -3.06
CA ALA A 481 22.07 -21.21 -3.71
C ALA A 481 23.54 -21.27 -4.19
N LYS A 482 23.73 -20.99 -5.49
CA LYS A 482 25.04 -21.03 -6.15
C LYS A 482 25.87 -19.78 -5.90
N GLU A 483 27.14 -19.85 -6.29
CA GLU A 483 28.10 -18.74 -6.25
C GLU A 483 28.07 -17.85 -7.51
#